data_AF-A0A8H4XHR8-F1
#
_entry.id   AF-A0A8H4XHR8-F1
#
_cell.length_a   1.000
_cell.length_b   1.000
_cell.length_c   1.000
_cell.angle_alpha   90.00
_cell.angle_beta   90.00
_cell.angle_gamma   90.00
#
_symmetry.space_group_name_H-M   'P 1'
#
loop_
_entity.id
_entity.type
_entity.pdbx_description
1 polymer ?
#
loop_
_entity_poly.entity_id
_entity_poly.type
_entity_poly.pdbx_seq_one_letter_code
_entity_poly.pdbx_strand_id
1 'polypeptide(L)'
;MYADVTKAPAPLPRPQLKVIRPGLSLLPPLSRRGHGPGLIILTLASPDPLKIDEGVPSALVKWAEEGYTVAQIDSTAFENAQSLDVVDEAVVALKQCDDCDKGTIGLVAYAPSLWNKAASGVSQVQDIVAAIVYADADSLADLAPTQTPILRHIAGSMAASASETTGVEYRYPKAQSHAFATPLHGHFNYNQESVSHTRNLQFLKPRMNGPYFELEKIWEEHTYYEFADRSVEHTMSTMVQEPYVNHIPTMTGGIGRDKLTHFYRHNFIFNNSADTDLELISRTIGIDRVIDEFVFSFTHDREVDWLLPGVPPTNLKVEVPFNAVVNVRGDRLYHEHISWDQGSVLRQLGLLPEYLPFPYALPDGQRPGSGTSFEYRVPVAGKETAEKMRDRNSLPSNEMFEFGIRVTKTQDRDE
;
A
#
# COMPACT_ATOMS: atom_id res chain seq x y z
N MET A 1 13.70 4.96 21.76
CA MET A 1 15.06 4.42 21.57
C MET A 1 14.87 3.17 20.72
N TYR A 2 15.51 3.12 19.55
CA TYR A 2 15.41 1.98 18.62
C TYR A 2 16.15 0.76 19.18
N ALA A 3 15.94 -0.41 18.55
CA ALA A 3 16.55 -1.66 19.00
C ALA A 3 18.08 -1.60 18.94
N ASP A 4 18.72 -2.35 19.83
CA ASP A 4 20.17 -2.54 19.83
C ASP A 4 20.58 -3.44 18.66
N VAL A 5 21.13 -2.83 17.62
CA VAL A 5 21.43 -3.50 16.35
C VAL A 5 22.58 -4.52 16.44
N THR A 6 23.28 -4.55 17.57
CA THR A 6 24.29 -5.59 17.84
C THR A 6 23.65 -6.95 18.16
N LYS A 7 22.33 -6.99 18.35
CA LYS A 7 21.56 -8.21 18.61
C LYS A 7 20.64 -8.48 17.42
N ALA A 8 20.35 -9.75 17.16
CA ALA A 8 19.36 -10.11 16.16
C ALA A 8 17.98 -9.53 16.54
N PRO A 9 17.20 -9.03 15.57
CA PRO A 9 15.84 -8.56 15.83
C PRO A 9 14.94 -9.70 16.29
N ALA A 10 13.89 -9.36 17.04
CA ALA A 10 12.88 -10.34 17.42
C ALA A 10 12.21 -10.95 16.17
N PRO A 11 11.94 -12.28 16.18
CA PRO A 11 11.27 -12.92 15.04
C PRO A 11 9.85 -12.37 14.87
N LEU A 12 9.33 -12.48 13.65
CA LEU A 12 7.93 -12.15 13.38
C LEU A 12 6.99 -13.09 14.16
N PRO A 13 5.83 -12.57 14.61
CA PRO A 13 4.77 -13.42 15.14
C PRO A 13 4.37 -14.49 14.12
N ARG A 14 4.18 -15.72 14.60
CA ARG A 14 3.72 -16.83 13.76
C ARG A 14 2.21 -17.01 13.93
N PRO A 15 1.45 -17.28 12.85
CA PRO A 15 0.02 -17.54 12.95
C PRO A 15 -0.25 -18.80 13.78
N GLN A 16 -1.08 -18.65 14.81
CA GLN A 16 -1.53 -19.73 15.68
C GLN A 16 -3.05 -19.84 15.58
N LEU A 17 -3.53 -20.59 14.59
CA LEU A 17 -4.96 -20.76 14.37
C LEU A 17 -5.55 -21.72 15.40
N LYS A 18 -6.55 -21.26 16.15
CA LYS A 18 -7.34 -22.07 17.07
C LYS A 18 -8.70 -22.36 16.47
N VAL A 19 -8.96 -23.62 16.13
CA VAL A 19 -10.29 -24.06 15.69
C VAL A 19 -11.20 -24.17 16.92
N ILE A 20 -12.30 -23.43 16.93
CA ILE A 20 -13.30 -23.47 18.01
C ILE A 20 -14.31 -24.59 17.72
N ARG A 21 -14.79 -24.63 16.48
CA ARG A 21 -15.67 -25.68 15.93
C ARG A 21 -15.58 -25.69 14.39
N PRO A 22 -16.21 -26.65 13.69
CA PRO A 22 -16.32 -26.57 12.23
C PRO A 22 -16.88 -25.21 11.78
N GLY A 23 -16.11 -24.54 10.92
CA GLY A 23 -16.44 -23.23 10.36
C GLY A 23 -16.23 -22.02 11.28
N LEU A 24 -15.74 -22.20 12.51
CA LEU A 24 -15.39 -21.09 13.41
C LEU A 24 -13.97 -21.28 13.95
N SER A 25 -13.11 -20.34 13.62
CA SER A 25 -11.71 -20.32 14.07
C SER A 25 -11.31 -18.95 14.60
N LEU A 26 -10.26 -18.93 15.40
CA LEU A 26 -9.72 -17.74 16.05
C LEU A 26 -8.23 -17.62 15.74
N LEU A 27 -7.80 -16.43 15.30
CA LEU A 27 -6.39 -16.10 15.08
C LEU A 27 -6.01 -14.87 15.94
N PRO A 28 -5.04 -15.01 16.86
CA PRO A 28 -4.49 -13.87 17.60
C PRO A 28 -3.81 -12.83 16.68
N PRO A 29 -3.61 -11.59 17.15
CA PRO A 29 -2.93 -10.55 16.38
C PRO A 29 -1.51 -10.95 15.96
N LEU A 30 -1.11 -10.54 14.75
CA LEU A 30 0.23 -10.74 14.20
C LEU A 30 1.10 -9.48 14.26
N SER A 31 0.73 -8.53 15.12
CA SER A 31 1.51 -7.33 15.44
C SER A 31 2.47 -7.58 16.61
N ARG A 32 3.55 -6.78 16.76
CA ARG A 32 4.45 -6.81 17.96
C ARG A 32 3.69 -6.55 19.24
N ARG A 33 2.59 -5.79 19.18
CA ARG A 33 1.73 -5.52 20.34
C ARG A 33 1.21 -6.80 20.99
N GLY A 34 1.01 -7.86 20.21
CA GLY A 34 0.56 -9.17 20.70
C GLY A 34 -0.91 -9.26 21.13
N HIS A 35 -1.59 -8.14 21.33
CA HIS A 35 -3.02 -8.07 21.66
C HIS A 35 -3.74 -7.01 20.80
N GLY A 36 -5.07 -7.07 20.76
CA GLY A 36 -5.87 -6.07 20.06
C GLY A 36 -7.37 -6.35 20.05
N PRO A 37 -8.19 -5.43 19.51
CA PRO A 37 -9.65 -5.54 19.57
C PRO A 37 -10.17 -6.71 18.74
N GLY A 38 -11.34 -7.21 19.12
CA GLY A 38 -11.98 -8.34 18.47
C GLY A 38 -12.59 -7.96 17.11
N LEU A 39 -12.38 -8.80 16.11
CA LEU A 39 -13.00 -8.65 14.79
C LEU A 39 -13.58 -9.99 14.35
N ILE A 40 -14.83 -9.99 13.89
CA ILE A 40 -15.45 -11.13 13.23
C ILE A 40 -15.33 -10.94 11.71
N ILE A 41 -14.87 -11.96 11.00
CA ILE A 41 -14.91 -11.97 9.53
C ILE A 41 -15.79 -13.11 9.03
N LEU A 42 -16.65 -12.83 8.05
CA LEU A 42 -17.45 -13.84 7.35
C LEU A 42 -16.84 -14.08 5.97
N THR A 43 -16.31 -15.28 5.75
CA THR A 43 -15.64 -15.67 4.51
C THR A 43 -16.20 -16.99 3.99
N LEU A 44 -16.14 -17.24 2.68
CA LEU A 44 -16.43 -18.58 2.17
C LEU A 44 -15.42 -19.60 2.75
N ALA A 45 -15.81 -20.87 2.84
CA ALA A 45 -14.94 -21.93 3.33
C ALA A 45 -13.68 -22.03 2.45
N SER A 46 -12.50 -22.08 3.09
CA SER A 46 -11.21 -22.24 2.43
C SER A 46 -10.51 -23.48 2.99
N PRO A 47 -9.86 -24.30 2.14
CA PRO A 47 -9.04 -25.42 2.62
C PRO A 47 -7.81 -24.95 3.41
N ASP A 48 -7.32 -23.74 3.14
CA ASP A 48 -6.21 -23.12 3.86
C ASP A 48 -6.59 -21.67 4.22
N PRO A 49 -7.09 -21.42 5.44
CA PRO A 49 -7.46 -20.08 5.90
C PRO A 49 -6.24 -19.20 6.22
N LEU A 50 -5.04 -19.77 6.31
CA LEU A 50 -3.79 -19.03 6.57
C LEU A 50 -2.98 -18.79 5.28
N LYS A 51 -3.50 -19.20 4.12
CA LYS A 51 -2.79 -19.10 2.85
C LYS A 51 -2.34 -17.67 2.56
N ILE A 52 -1.11 -17.56 2.09
CA ILE A 52 -0.57 -16.38 1.42
C ILE A 52 -0.21 -16.78 0.00
N ASP A 53 -0.71 -16.06 -1.00
CA ASP A 53 -0.57 -16.41 -2.42
C ASP A 53 -0.02 -15.22 -3.17
N GLU A 54 1.14 -15.39 -3.82
CA GLU A 54 1.85 -14.32 -4.51
C GLU A 54 2.03 -13.04 -3.66
N GLY A 55 2.29 -13.22 -2.37
CA GLY A 55 2.47 -12.10 -1.42
C GLY A 55 1.17 -11.50 -0.87
N VAL A 56 0.00 -12.01 -1.29
CA VAL A 56 -1.30 -11.54 -0.82
C VAL A 56 -1.83 -12.49 0.28
N PRO A 57 -1.95 -12.03 1.54
CA PRO A 57 -2.49 -12.86 2.61
C PRO A 57 -3.99 -13.05 2.48
N SER A 58 -4.50 -14.15 3.02
CA SER A 58 -5.94 -14.34 3.24
C SER A 58 -6.52 -13.20 4.07
N ALA A 59 -7.84 -12.98 3.99
CA ALA A 59 -8.50 -11.96 4.81
C ALA A 59 -8.24 -12.15 6.32
N LEU A 60 -8.19 -13.42 6.78
CA LEU A 60 -7.90 -13.76 8.17
C LEU A 60 -6.51 -13.26 8.60
N VAL A 61 -5.47 -13.62 7.84
CA VAL A 61 -4.09 -13.21 8.13
C VAL A 61 -3.94 -11.71 8.02
N LYS A 62 -4.54 -11.08 7.00
CA LYS A 62 -4.49 -9.64 6.78
C LYS A 62 -5.02 -8.87 7.99
N TRP A 63 -6.20 -9.23 8.51
CA TRP A 63 -6.78 -8.56 9.69
C TRP A 63 -6.01 -8.85 10.98
N ALA A 64 -5.39 -10.02 11.12
CA ALA A 64 -4.52 -10.30 12.25
C ALA A 64 -3.24 -9.44 12.21
N GLU A 65 -2.64 -9.27 11.03
CA GLU A 65 -1.51 -8.34 10.83
C GLU A 65 -1.88 -6.87 11.07
N GLU A 66 -3.15 -6.48 10.83
CA GLU A 66 -3.66 -5.15 11.23
C GLU A 66 -3.73 -4.96 12.75
N GLY A 67 -3.48 -6.01 13.53
CA GLY A 67 -3.48 -5.97 14.99
C GLY A 67 -4.82 -6.31 15.63
N TYR A 68 -5.74 -6.95 14.90
CA TYR A 68 -6.99 -7.46 15.48
C TYR A 68 -6.84 -8.89 15.96
N THR A 69 -7.60 -9.27 16.99
CA THR A 69 -7.89 -10.68 17.27
C THR A 69 -9.07 -11.09 16.40
N VAL A 70 -8.89 -12.05 15.51
CA VAL A 70 -9.86 -12.31 14.44
C VAL A 70 -10.58 -13.64 14.67
N ALA A 71 -11.90 -13.60 14.76
CA ALA A 71 -12.77 -14.77 14.67
C ALA A 71 -13.29 -14.91 13.23
N GLN A 72 -12.87 -15.97 12.53
CA GLN A 72 -13.37 -16.28 11.20
C GLN A 72 -14.55 -17.24 11.29
N ILE A 73 -15.67 -16.84 10.68
CA ILE A 73 -16.86 -17.67 10.48
C ILE A 73 -16.98 -17.98 8.98
N ASP A 74 -17.12 -19.25 8.62
CA ASP A 74 -17.44 -19.66 7.26
C ASP A 74 -18.84 -20.28 7.12
N SER A 75 -19.19 -20.70 5.90
CA SER A 75 -20.51 -21.25 5.60
C SER A 75 -20.88 -22.48 6.41
N THR A 76 -19.90 -23.29 6.82
CA THR A 76 -20.11 -24.55 7.54
C THR A 76 -20.54 -24.31 9.00
N ALA A 77 -20.16 -23.17 9.59
CA ALA A 77 -20.60 -22.82 10.93
C ALA A 77 -22.11 -22.60 11.02
N PHE A 78 -22.79 -22.31 9.91
CA PHE A 78 -24.25 -22.13 9.88
C PHE A 78 -25.00 -23.42 9.54
N GLU A 79 -24.30 -24.54 9.32
CA GLU A 79 -24.96 -25.82 9.08
C GLU A 79 -25.66 -26.29 10.36
N ASN A 80 -26.99 -26.28 10.35
CA ASN A 80 -27.84 -26.65 11.49
C ASN A 80 -27.71 -25.75 12.74
N ALA A 81 -27.22 -24.51 12.59
CA ALA A 81 -27.10 -23.55 13.68
C ALA A 81 -27.90 -22.27 13.38
N GLN A 82 -28.48 -21.67 14.43
CA GLN A 82 -29.15 -20.37 14.28
C GLN A 82 -28.13 -19.24 14.22
N SER A 83 -28.50 -18.14 13.55
CA SER A 83 -27.66 -16.96 13.37
C SER A 83 -27.06 -16.45 14.69
N LEU A 84 -27.91 -16.31 15.71
CA LEU A 84 -27.50 -15.81 17.03
C LEU A 84 -26.45 -16.71 17.68
N ASP A 85 -26.66 -18.03 17.67
CA ASP A 85 -25.76 -19.00 18.31
C ASP A 85 -24.35 -18.90 17.71
N VAL A 86 -24.24 -18.83 16.37
CA VAL A 86 -22.93 -18.74 15.69
C VAL A 86 -22.21 -17.44 16.03
N VAL A 87 -22.92 -16.32 16.01
CA VAL A 87 -22.35 -15.00 16.27
C VAL A 87 -21.96 -14.86 17.74
N ASP A 88 -22.81 -15.33 18.67
CA ASP A 88 -22.53 -15.32 20.10
C ASP A 88 -21.32 -16.19 20.45
N GLU A 89 -21.21 -17.39 19.87
CA GLU A 89 -20.03 -18.26 20.05
C GLU A 89 -18.73 -17.58 19.60
N ALA A 90 -18.73 -16.85 18.49
CA ALA A 90 -17.57 -16.08 18.03
C ALA A 90 -17.22 -14.95 19.01
N VAL A 91 -18.22 -14.23 19.53
CA VAL A 91 -18.02 -13.19 20.55
C VAL A 91 -17.49 -13.78 21.86
N VAL A 92 -18.02 -14.93 22.30
CA VAL A 92 -17.53 -15.65 23.49
C VAL A 92 -16.08 -16.09 23.29
N ALA A 93 -15.73 -16.65 22.12
CA ALA A 93 -14.37 -17.05 21.80
C ALA A 93 -13.39 -15.86 21.84
N LEU A 94 -13.80 -14.70 21.29
CA LEU A 94 -13.03 -13.45 21.37
C LEU A 94 -12.87 -12.99 22.82
N LYS A 95 -13.94 -12.98 23.61
CA LYS A 95 -13.90 -12.56 25.03
C LYS A 95 -13.04 -13.48 25.90
N GLN A 96 -12.97 -14.77 25.57
CA GLN A 96 -12.13 -15.76 26.27
C GLN A 96 -10.67 -15.78 25.81
N CYS A 97 -10.33 -15.08 24.73
CA CYS A 97 -8.96 -14.94 24.28
C CYS A 97 -8.21 -13.90 25.15
N ASP A 98 -7.05 -14.27 25.66
CA ASP A 98 -6.20 -13.36 26.46
C ASP A 98 -5.60 -12.23 25.60
N ASP A 99 -5.36 -12.51 24.32
CA ASP A 99 -4.82 -11.55 23.34
C ASP A 99 -5.90 -10.60 22.77
N CYS A 100 -7.17 -10.80 23.15
CA CYS A 100 -8.28 -9.95 22.71
C CYS A 100 -8.61 -8.88 23.74
N ASP A 101 -8.53 -7.62 23.32
CA ASP A 101 -8.94 -6.48 24.13
C ASP A 101 -10.42 -6.63 24.50
N LYS A 102 -10.73 -6.41 25.78
CA LYS A 102 -12.13 -6.42 26.23
C LYS A 102 -12.78 -5.14 25.74
N GLY A 103 -13.86 -5.26 24.96
CA GLY A 103 -14.52 -4.10 24.40
C GLY A 103 -15.42 -4.45 23.22
N THR A 104 -15.51 -3.51 22.30
CA THR A 104 -16.38 -3.58 21.14
C THR A 104 -15.76 -4.42 20.03
N ILE A 105 -16.63 -5.01 19.21
CA ILE A 105 -16.27 -5.94 18.14
C ILE A 105 -16.75 -5.35 16.82
N GLY A 106 -15.93 -5.46 15.79
CA GLY A 106 -16.30 -5.15 14.40
C GLY A 106 -16.65 -6.41 13.63
N LEU A 107 -17.39 -6.27 12.54
CA LEU A 107 -17.66 -7.37 11.63
C LEU A 107 -17.39 -7.00 10.17
N VAL A 108 -16.79 -7.92 9.41
CA VAL A 108 -16.58 -7.78 7.96
C VAL A 108 -17.11 -9.00 7.23
N ALA A 109 -18.10 -8.82 6.36
CA ALA A 109 -18.67 -9.87 5.53
C ALA A 109 -18.18 -9.74 4.08
N TYR A 110 -17.38 -10.71 3.64
CA TYR A 110 -16.86 -10.76 2.27
C TYR A 110 -17.83 -11.40 1.27
N ALA A 111 -18.93 -12.00 1.74
CA ALA A 111 -19.97 -12.59 0.91
C ALA A 111 -21.37 -12.16 1.37
N PRO A 112 -22.25 -11.71 0.44
CA PRO A 112 -23.60 -11.25 0.78
C PRO A 112 -24.47 -12.40 1.34
N SER A 113 -24.27 -13.63 0.86
CA SER A 113 -24.98 -14.81 1.36
C SER A 113 -24.67 -15.12 2.83
N LEU A 114 -23.42 -14.89 3.27
CA LEU A 114 -23.04 -15.06 4.68
C LEU A 114 -23.53 -13.90 5.55
N TRP A 115 -23.50 -12.67 5.04
CA TRP A 115 -24.15 -11.55 5.70
C TRP A 115 -25.63 -11.86 5.99
N ASN A 116 -26.36 -12.35 4.99
CA ASN A 116 -27.78 -12.68 5.15
C ASN A 116 -28.04 -13.78 6.19
N LYS A 117 -27.10 -14.72 6.38
CA LYS A 117 -27.16 -15.71 7.47
C LYS A 117 -26.85 -15.11 8.83
N ALA A 118 -25.94 -14.14 8.92
CA ALA A 118 -25.45 -13.58 10.19
C ALA A 118 -26.23 -12.35 10.70
N ALA A 119 -26.88 -11.59 9.83
CA ALA A 119 -27.40 -10.25 10.14
C ALA A 119 -28.39 -10.21 11.31
N SER A 120 -29.23 -11.24 11.47
CA SER A 120 -30.17 -11.32 12.59
C SER A 120 -29.49 -11.57 13.93
N GLY A 121 -28.43 -12.39 13.98
CA GLY A 121 -27.57 -12.55 15.15
C GLY A 121 -26.79 -11.29 15.46
N VAL A 122 -26.19 -10.66 14.43
CA VAL A 122 -25.44 -9.40 14.57
C VAL A 122 -26.27 -8.29 15.20
N SER A 123 -27.54 -8.17 14.80
CA SER A 123 -28.45 -7.14 15.34
C SER A 123 -28.86 -7.37 16.80
N GLN A 124 -28.63 -8.57 17.34
CA GLN A 124 -28.97 -8.96 18.72
C GLN A 124 -27.76 -8.89 19.66
N VAL A 125 -26.54 -8.90 19.13
CA VAL A 125 -25.30 -8.88 19.92
C VAL A 125 -24.77 -7.46 20.05
N GLN A 126 -24.92 -6.90 21.26
CA GLN A 126 -24.59 -5.49 21.54
C GLN A 126 -23.09 -5.17 21.45
N ASP A 127 -22.22 -6.17 21.58
CA ASP A 127 -20.77 -5.98 21.44
C ASP A 127 -20.38 -5.60 20.00
N ILE A 128 -21.19 -5.94 19.00
CA ILE A 128 -20.90 -5.64 17.59
C ILE A 128 -21.37 -4.23 17.25
N VAL A 129 -20.42 -3.30 17.14
CA VAL A 129 -20.70 -1.87 16.98
C VAL A 129 -20.70 -1.38 15.54
N ALA A 130 -20.19 -2.18 14.61
CA ALA A 130 -20.07 -1.83 13.20
C ALA A 130 -19.95 -3.06 12.31
N ALA A 131 -20.57 -3.01 11.13
CA ALA A 131 -20.50 -4.06 10.13
C ALA A 131 -20.06 -3.51 8.76
N ILE A 132 -19.32 -4.32 8.01
CA ILE A 132 -18.92 -4.05 6.63
C ILE A 132 -19.43 -5.18 5.76
N VAL A 133 -20.01 -4.87 4.60
CA VAL A 133 -20.53 -5.87 3.66
C VAL A 133 -20.03 -5.59 2.26
N TYR A 134 -19.40 -6.59 1.65
CA TYR A 134 -19.16 -6.62 0.21
C TYR A 134 -20.33 -7.32 -0.48
N ALA A 135 -20.92 -6.66 -1.48
CA ALA A 135 -22.08 -7.15 -2.21
C ALA A 135 -22.01 -6.79 -3.70
N ASP A 136 -22.73 -7.55 -4.51
CA ASP A 136 -22.97 -7.19 -5.91
C ASP A 136 -24.13 -6.20 -5.98
N ALA A 137 -24.08 -5.30 -6.96
CA ALA A 137 -25.13 -4.32 -7.18
C ALA A 137 -26.50 -4.98 -7.35
N ASP A 138 -26.56 -6.12 -8.04
CA ASP A 138 -27.78 -6.90 -8.26
C ASP A 138 -28.29 -7.60 -6.98
N SER A 139 -27.45 -7.78 -5.97
CA SER A 139 -27.80 -8.42 -4.69
C SER A 139 -28.18 -7.43 -3.59
N LEU A 140 -28.10 -6.12 -3.86
CA LEU A 140 -28.24 -5.08 -2.84
C LEU A 140 -29.63 -5.06 -2.19
N ALA A 141 -30.68 -5.31 -2.98
CA ALA A 141 -32.06 -5.36 -2.49
C ALA A 141 -32.33 -6.57 -1.56
N ASP A 142 -31.52 -7.62 -1.67
CA ASP A 142 -31.67 -8.87 -0.93
C ASP A 142 -30.82 -8.89 0.36
N LEU A 143 -30.05 -7.84 0.64
CA LEU A 143 -29.26 -7.77 1.86
C LEU A 143 -30.17 -7.64 3.08
N ALA A 144 -29.98 -8.54 4.04
CA ALA A 144 -30.71 -8.51 5.31
C ALA A 144 -30.50 -7.17 6.02
N PRO A 145 -31.57 -6.54 6.55
CA PRO A 145 -31.48 -5.26 7.25
C PRO A 145 -30.79 -5.42 8.60
N THR A 146 -30.20 -4.33 9.08
CA THR A 146 -29.56 -4.28 10.40
C THR A 146 -29.70 -2.89 11.00
N GLN A 147 -29.74 -2.81 12.33
CA GLN A 147 -29.63 -1.56 13.08
C GLN A 147 -28.17 -1.19 13.41
N THR A 148 -27.24 -2.14 13.22
CA THR A 148 -25.81 -1.91 13.40
C THR A 148 -25.31 -0.95 12.32
N PRO A 149 -24.52 0.08 12.65
CA PRO A 149 -23.89 0.95 11.67
C PRO A 149 -23.17 0.14 10.60
N ILE A 150 -23.50 0.39 9.32
CA ILE A 150 -23.04 -0.43 8.20
C ILE A 150 -22.30 0.39 7.13
N LEU A 151 -21.19 -0.16 6.63
CA LEU A 151 -20.52 0.26 5.41
C LEU A 151 -20.70 -0.80 4.32
N ARG A 152 -21.06 -0.38 3.11
CA ARG A 152 -21.25 -1.30 1.97
C ARG A 152 -20.27 -1.00 0.84
N HIS A 153 -19.62 -2.05 0.33
CA HIS A 153 -18.84 -2.01 -0.90
C HIS A 153 -19.60 -2.75 -2.01
N ILE A 154 -20.01 -2.01 -3.04
CA ILE A 154 -20.91 -2.50 -4.08
C ILE A 154 -20.14 -2.69 -5.39
N ALA A 155 -20.05 -3.94 -5.84
CA ALA A 155 -19.42 -4.30 -7.11
C ALA A 155 -20.43 -4.31 -8.27
N GLY A 156 -19.98 -3.93 -9.46
CA GLY A 156 -20.79 -3.96 -10.68
C GLY A 156 -21.47 -2.63 -11.02
N SER A 157 -21.94 -2.55 -12.27
CA SER A 157 -22.57 -1.36 -12.83
C SER A 157 -24.08 -1.44 -12.68
N MET A 158 -24.66 -0.62 -11.81
CA MET A 158 -26.11 -0.37 -11.79
C MET A 158 -26.44 0.94 -12.50
N ALA A 159 -27.59 0.98 -13.17
CA ALA A 159 -28.24 2.25 -13.49
C ALA A 159 -28.50 3.00 -12.16
N ALA A 160 -28.18 4.29 -12.12
CA ALA A 160 -28.31 5.10 -10.91
C ALA A 160 -29.79 5.18 -10.46
N SER A 161 -30.23 4.25 -9.62
CA SER A 161 -31.31 4.53 -8.68
C SER A 161 -30.63 4.97 -7.39
N ALA A 162 -30.76 6.26 -7.09
CA ALA A 162 -30.47 6.79 -5.78
C ALA A 162 -31.48 6.18 -4.81
N SER A 163 -31.18 5.01 -4.27
CA SER A 163 -31.86 4.54 -3.08
C SER A 163 -31.26 5.30 -1.91
N GLU A 164 -32.11 6.02 -1.16
CA GLU A 164 -31.79 6.57 0.15
C GLU A 164 -31.52 5.42 1.13
N THR A 165 -30.41 4.72 0.96
CA THR A 165 -29.98 3.70 1.90
C THR A 165 -29.35 4.38 3.10
N THR A 166 -29.77 3.96 4.28
CA THR A 166 -29.09 4.33 5.52
C THR A 166 -27.72 3.63 5.56
N GLY A 167 -26.63 4.39 5.68
CA GLY A 167 -25.26 3.88 5.81
C GLY A 167 -24.23 4.55 4.89
N VAL A 168 -22.98 4.10 4.98
CA VAL A 168 -21.89 4.55 4.10
C VAL A 168 -21.77 3.57 2.94
N GLU A 169 -21.74 4.06 1.71
CA GLU A 169 -21.66 3.20 0.51
C GLU A 169 -20.53 3.64 -0.42
N TYR A 170 -19.78 2.67 -0.94
CA TYR A 170 -18.78 2.85 -1.99
C TYR A 170 -19.06 1.92 -3.15
N ARG A 171 -19.00 2.46 -4.39
CA ARG A 171 -19.29 1.72 -5.61
C ARG A 171 -18.04 1.46 -6.45
N TYR A 172 -17.98 0.26 -7.02
CA TYR A 172 -16.89 -0.26 -7.83
C TYR A 172 -17.43 -0.75 -9.17
N PRO A 173 -17.76 0.16 -10.12
CA PRO A 173 -18.47 -0.18 -11.36
C PRO A 173 -17.67 -1.10 -12.29
N LYS A 174 -16.35 -1.14 -12.13
CA LYS A 174 -15.44 -2.03 -12.89
C LYS A 174 -15.14 -3.35 -12.17
N ALA A 175 -15.61 -3.54 -10.93
CA ALA A 175 -15.48 -4.82 -10.24
C ALA A 175 -16.44 -5.82 -10.85
N GLN A 176 -15.97 -7.03 -11.12
CA GLN A 176 -16.79 -8.11 -11.69
C GLN A 176 -17.75 -8.71 -10.67
N SER A 177 -17.38 -8.72 -9.39
CA SER A 177 -18.23 -9.18 -8.28
C SER A 177 -17.71 -8.67 -6.94
N HIS A 178 -18.48 -8.85 -5.86
CA HIS A 178 -18.14 -8.58 -4.47
C HIS A 178 -16.82 -9.24 -4.04
N ALA A 179 -16.47 -10.36 -4.69
CA ALA A 179 -15.23 -11.07 -4.44
C ALA A 179 -13.97 -10.35 -4.95
N PHE A 180 -14.07 -9.13 -5.50
CA PHE A 180 -12.90 -8.28 -5.79
C PHE A 180 -12.02 -8.06 -4.56
N ALA A 181 -12.61 -8.10 -3.37
CA ALA A 181 -11.92 -7.95 -2.10
C ALA A 181 -11.63 -9.28 -1.39
N THR A 182 -11.84 -10.42 -2.05
CA THR A 182 -11.55 -11.74 -1.49
C THR A 182 -10.27 -12.28 -2.11
N PRO A 183 -9.13 -12.29 -1.39
CA PRO A 183 -7.91 -12.91 -1.87
C PRO A 183 -8.16 -14.34 -2.35
N LEU A 184 -7.39 -14.82 -3.32
CA LEU A 184 -7.48 -16.17 -3.90
C LEU A 184 -8.72 -16.43 -4.79
N HIS A 185 -9.65 -15.48 -4.89
CA HIS A 185 -10.79 -15.61 -5.78
C HIS A 185 -10.45 -15.14 -7.21
N GLY A 186 -11.03 -15.77 -8.24
CA GLY A 186 -10.76 -15.40 -9.65
C GLY A 186 -11.17 -13.99 -10.06
N HIS A 187 -11.96 -13.31 -9.23
CA HIS A 187 -12.37 -11.91 -9.42
C HIS A 187 -11.59 -10.92 -8.54
N PHE A 188 -10.61 -11.40 -7.75
CA PHE A 188 -9.80 -10.57 -6.87
C PHE A 188 -9.11 -9.44 -7.64
N ASN A 189 -9.15 -8.23 -7.10
CA ASN A 189 -8.46 -7.09 -7.65
C ASN A 189 -7.73 -6.34 -6.54
N TYR A 190 -6.41 -6.50 -6.49
CA TYR A 190 -5.58 -5.95 -5.41
C TYR A 190 -5.73 -4.44 -5.23
N ASN A 191 -5.79 -3.68 -6.33
CA ASN A 191 -5.89 -2.21 -6.24
C ASN A 191 -7.24 -1.76 -5.66
N GLN A 192 -8.34 -2.37 -6.11
CA GLN A 192 -9.67 -2.05 -5.59
C GLN A 192 -9.82 -2.54 -4.14
N GLU A 193 -9.26 -3.71 -3.81
CA GLU A 193 -9.24 -4.24 -2.45
C GLU A 193 -8.43 -3.36 -1.50
N SER A 194 -7.25 -2.89 -1.92
CA SER A 194 -6.42 -1.98 -1.12
C SER A 194 -7.19 -0.71 -0.76
N VAL A 195 -7.89 -0.11 -1.73
CA VAL A 195 -8.72 1.08 -1.51
C VAL A 195 -9.94 0.76 -0.62
N SER A 196 -10.63 -0.37 -0.83
CA SER A 196 -11.77 -0.76 0.02
C SER A 196 -11.33 -1.08 1.45
N HIS A 197 -10.16 -1.67 1.62
CA HIS A 197 -9.58 -1.99 2.93
C HIS A 197 -9.24 -0.72 3.72
N THR A 198 -8.63 0.29 3.10
CA THR A 198 -8.43 1.60 3.75
C THR A 198 -9.75 2.21 4.23
N ARG A 199 -10.82 2.12 3.42
CA ARG A 199 -12.18 2.57 3.79
C ARG A 199 -12.75 1.74 4.96
N ASN A 200 -12.45 0.45 5.02
CA ASN A 200 -12.83 -0.40 6.15
C ASN A 200 -12.18 0.07 7.44
N LEU A 201 -10.87 0.33 7.42
CA LEU A 201 -10.13 0.83 8.58
C LEU A 201 -10.64 2.20 9.03
N GLN A 202 -10.92 3.12 8.10
CA GLN A 202 -11.53 4.43 8.39
C GLN A 202 -12.90 4.32 9.04
N PHE A 203 -13.66 3.28 8.71
CA PHE A 203 -14.99 3.05 9.27
C PHE A 203 -14.95 2.34 10.64
N LEU A 204 -14.13 1.30 10.77
CA LEU A 204 -14.06 0.44 11.95
C LEU A 204 -13.26 1.08 13.08
N LYS A 205 -12.03 1.56 12.83
CA LYS A 205 -11.14 2.03 13.91
C LYS A 205 -11.79 3.08 14.81
N PRO A 206 -12.47 4.13 14.29
CA PRO A 206 -13.13 5.12 15.15
C PRO A 206 -14.31 4.57 15.96
N ARG A 207 -15.01 3.54 15.47
CA ARG A 207 -16.15 2.91 16.16
C ARG A 207 -15.70 1.91 17.21
N MET A 208 -14.56 1.27 16.98
CA MET A 208 -13.95 0.28 17.87
C MET A 208 -12.91 0.89 18.80
N ASN A 209 -12.56 2.15 18.60
CA ASN A 209 -11.45 2.83 19.27
C ASN A 209 -10.09 2.11 19.10
N GLY A 210 -9.84 1.53 17.91
CA GLY A 210 -8.57 0.89 17.60
C GLY A 210 -8.65 -0.25 16.58
N PRO A 211 -7.51 -0.93 16.34
CA PRO A 211 -6.20 -0.64 16.91
C PRO A 211 -5.55 0.56 16.21
N TYR A 212 -5.01 1.48 17.01
CA TYR A 212 -4.20 2.61 16.53
C TYR A 212 -2.72 2.31 16.71
N PHE A 213 -1.91 2.75 15.74
CA PHE A 213 -0.46 2.62 15.74
C PHE A 213 0.14 3.97 15.31
N GLU A 214 1.29 4.30 15.88
CA GLU A 214 2.00 5.55 15.60
C GLU A 214 2.74 5.41 14.25
N LEU A 215 2.02 5.63 13.14
CA LEU A 215 2.54 5.38 11.78
C LEU A 215 3.83 6.14 11.48
N GLU A 216 3.94 7.36 11.98
CA GLU A 216 5.15 8.18 11.86
C GLU A 216 6.35 7.52 12.54
N LYS A 217 6.20 7.04 13.79
CA LYS A 217 7.28 6.34 14.50
C LYS A 217 7.69 5.04 13.82
N ILE A 218 6.73 4.33 13.22
CA ILE A 218 7.01 3.11 12.45
C ILE A 218 7.86 3.44 11.22
N TRP A 219 7.54 4.53 10.54
CA TRP A 219 8.31 4.97 9.37
C TRP A 219 9.69 5.54 9.73
N GLU A 220 9.78 6.31 10.82
CA GLU A 220 11.06 6.79 11.36
C GLU A 220 11.96 5.64 11.83
N GLU A 221 11.38 4.59 12.43
CA GLU A 221 12.13 3.38 12.78
C GLU A 221 12.68 2.67 11.53
N HIS A 222 11.84 2.52 10.50
CA HIS A 222 12.24 1.88 9.25
C HIS A 222 13.42 2.61 8.59
N THR A 223 13.26 3.91 8.35
CA THR A 223 14.27 4.76 7.70
C THR A 223 15.53 4.92 8.54
N TYR A 224 15.43 4.89 9.88
CA TYR A 224 16.60 4.85 10.75
C TYR A 224 17.48 3.63 10.48
N TYR A 225 16.89 2.44 10.37
CA TYR A 225 17.65 1.23 10.06
C TYR A 225 18.21 1.21 8.64
N GLU A 226 17.53 1.80 7.67
CA GLU A 226 18.01 1.88 6.29
C GLU A 226 19.18 2.84 6.09
N PHE A 227 19.09 4.05 6.64
CA PHE A 227 20.00 5.15 6.29
C PHE A 227 21.02 5.49 7.39
N ALA A 228 20.59 5.50 8.66
CA ALA A 228 21.45 5.91 9.76
C ALA A 228 22.28 4.74 10.30
N ASP A 229 21.63 3.63 10.62
CA ASP A 229 22.29 2.46 11.20
C ASP A 229 22.81 1.48 10.13
N ARG A 230 22.14 1.45 8.97
CA ARG A 230 22.46 0.58 7.83
C ARG A 230 22.41 -0.92 8.18
N SER A 231 21.27 -1.38 8.68
CA SER A 231 21.06 -2.74 9.19
C SER A 231 19.95 -3.48 8.46
N VAL A 232 20.33 -4.36 7.53
CA VAL A 232 19.39 -5.15 6.71
C VAL A 232 18.41 -5.95 7.57
N GLU A 233 18.89 -6.61 8.62
CA GLU A 233 18.05 -7.47 9.46
C GLU A 233 16.99 -6.65 10.22
N HIS A 234 17.38 -5.49 10.75
CA HIS A 234 16.48 -4.63 11.50
C HIS A 234 15.49 -3.92 10.58
N THR A 235 15.91 -3.45 9.41
CA THR A 235 15.01 -2.97 8.35
C THR A 235 13.96 -4.04 8.03
N MET A 236 14.38 -5.27 7.72
CA MET A 236 13.46 -6.36 7.42
C MET A 236 12.56 -6.76 8.61
N SER A 237 12.93 -6.42 9.85
CA SER A 237 12.10 -6.70 11.04
C SER A 237 10.91 -5.76 11.22
N THR A 238 10.95 -4.59 10.56
CA THR A 238 9.86 -3.59 10.53
C THR A 238 8.82 -3.87 9.44
N MET A 239 9.04 -4.93 8.66
CA MET A 239 8.19 -5.33 7.54
C MET A 239 7.40 -6.61 7.84
N VAL A 240 6.23 -6.77 7.21
CA VAL A 240 5.36 -7.94 7.32
C VAL A 240 6.02 -9.22 6.78
N GLN A 241 5.29 -10.34 6.82
CA GLN A 241 5.77 -11.62 6.31
C GLN A 241 5.98 -11.62 4.79
N GLU A 242 5.15 -10.91 4.03
CA GLU A 242 5.29 -10.74 2.58
C GLU A 242 5.30 -9.24 2.19
N PRO A 243 6.45 -8.55 2.32
CA PRO A 243 6.56 -7.15 1.96
C PRO A 243 6.82 -6.95 0.47
N TYR A 244 6.53 -5.74 -0.04
CA TYR A 244 6.81 -5.35 -1.41
C TYR A 244 7.34 -3.91 -1.48
N VAL A 245 8.47 -3.70 -2.14
CA VAL A 245 9.03 -2.37 -2.41
C VAL A 245 9.21 -2.22 -3.92
N ASN A 246 8.81 -1.08 -4.46
CA ASN A 246 9.11 -0.71 -5.83
C ASN A 246 9.51 0.77 -5.94
N HIS A 247 10.74 0.95 -6.39
CA HIS A 247 11.27 2.19 -6.91
C HIS A 247 10.79 2.35 -8.36
N ILE A 248 9.70 3.08 -8.55
CA ILE A 248 8.93 3.13 -9.80
C ILE A 248 9.80 3.46 -11.03
N PRO A 249 10.69 4.46 -11.01
CA PRO A 249 11.40 4.88 -12.21
C PRO A 249 12.40 3.84 -12.74
N THR A 250 12.98 3.02 -11.87
CA THR A 250 13.99 2.02 -12.22
C THR A 250 13.46 0.58 -12.10
N MET A 251 12.23 0.41 -11.61
CA MET A 251 11.61 -0.89 -11.30
C MET A 251 12.49 -1.75 -10.37
N THR A 252 13.25 -1.11 -9.48
CA THR A 252 14.09 -1.80 -8.49
C THR A 252 13.34 -2.00 -7.17
N GLY A 253 13.78 -2.96 -6.37
CA GLY A 253 13.10 -3.35 -5.13
C GLY A 253 12.98 -4.87 -5.02
N GLY A 254 11.90 -5.33 -4.40
CA GLY A 254 11.70 -6.76 -4.16
C GLY A 254 10.30 -7.10 -3.67
N ILE A 255 9.86 -8.32 -3.97
CA ILE A 255 8.59 -8.91 -3.49
C ILE A 255 8.92 -10.10 -2.62
N GLY A 256 8.36 -10.13 -1.41
CA GLY A 256 8.62 -11.13 -0.39
C GLY A 256 9.97 -10.91 0.31
N ARG A 257 10.13 -11.54 1.46
CA ARG A 257 11.28 -11.27 2.35
C ARG A 257 12.60 -11.64 1.72
N ASP A 258 12.68 -12.77 1.02
CA ASP A 258 13.95 -13.26 0.49
C ASP A 258 14.52 -12.32 -0.58
N LYS A 259 13.70 -11.95 -1.57
CA LYS A 259 14.12 -11.04 -2.65
C LYS A 259 14.40 -9.64 -2.12
N LEU A 260 13.57 -9.15 -1.20
CA LEU A 260 13.76 -7.82 -0.64
C LEU A 260 14.99 -7.75 0.28
N THR A 261 15.25 -8.79 1.07
CA THR A 261 16.49 -8.90 1.88
C THR A 261 17.72 -8.90 0.97
N HIS A 262 17.67 -9.62 -0.15
CA HIS A 262 18.74 -9.62 -1.15
C HIS A 262 18.96 -8.22 -1.72
N PHE A 263 17.89 -7.56 -2.18
CA PHE A 263 17.94 -6.19 -2.69
C PHE A 263 18.54 -5.22 -1.67
N TYR A 264 18.04 -5.22 -0.43
CA TYR A 264 18.54 -4.33 0.61
C TYR A 264 20.03 -4.54 0.91
N ARG A 265 20.46 -5.80 0.97
CA ARG A 265 21.86 -6.14 1.27
C ARG A 265 22.82 -5.77 0.14
N HIS A 266 22.42 -5.93 -1.11
CA HIS A 266 23.35 -5.89 -2.24
C HIS A 266 23.21 -4.65 -3.13
N ASN A 267 22.06 -3.96 -3.09
CA ASN A 267 21.76 -2.91 -4.04
C ASN A 267 21.33 -1.58 -3.40
N PHE A 268 20.95 -1.56 -2.11
CA PHE A 268 20.38 -0.36 -1.48
C PHE A 268 21.17 0.14 -0.26
N ILE A 269 21.04 -0.50 0.91
CA ILE A 269 21.44 0.05 2.22
C ILE A 269 22.92 0.47 2.25
N PHE A 270 23.80 -0.33 1.64
CA PHE A 270 25.24 -0.08 1.65
C PHE A 270 25.75 0.69 0.43
N ASN A 271 24.92 0.87 -0.60
CA ASN A 271 25.33 1.49 -1.87
C ASN A 271 25.09 3.00 -1.89
N ASN A 272 24.37 3.54 -0.90
CA ASN A 272 24.17 4.98 -0.75
C ASN A 272 25.49 5.70 -0.44
N SER A 273 25.69 6.86 -1.08
CA SER A 273 26.79 7.78 -0.82
C SER A 273 26.88 8.18 0.66
N ALA A 274 28.06 8.59 1.10
CA ALA A 274 28.25 9.00 2.49
C ALA A 274 27.54 10.32 2.83
N ASP A 275 27.36 11.18 1.84
CA ASP A 275 26.68 12.48 1.94
C ASP A 275 25.19 12.41 1.53
N THR A 276 24.62 11.21 1.47
CA THR A 276 23.18 11.04 1.22
C THR A 276 22.38 11.69 2.33
N ASP A 277 21.45 12.56 1.95
CA ASP A 277 20.56 13.30 2.85
C ASP A 277 19.12 13.31 2.33
N LEU A 278 18.17 13.20 3.25
CA LEU A 278 16.73 13.16 2.99
C LEU A 278 16.08 14.36 3.68
N GLU A 279 15.83 15.42 2.91
CA GLU A 279 15.18 16.63 3.41
C GLU A 279 13.65 16.51 3.26
N LEU A 280 12.95 16.22 4.37
CA LEU A 280 11.49 16.15 4.37
C LEU A 280 10.86 17.53 4.07
N ILE A 281 10.06 17.60 3.01
CA ILE A 281 9.32 18.80 2.61
C ILE A 281 7.89 18.78 3.14
N SER A 282 7.21 17.64 3.00
CA SER A 282 5.83 17.47 3.45
C SER A 282 5.55 16.02 3.83
N ARG A 283 4.60 15.83 4.75
CA ARG A 283 4.15 14.51 5.21
C ARG A 283 2.63 14.49 5.37
N THR A 284 1.99 13.49 4.80
CA THR A 284 0.56 13.21 4.98
C THR A 284 0.37 11.85 5.64
N ILE A 285 -0.37 11.81 6.73
CA ILE A 285 -0.69 10.58 7.47
C ILE A 285 -2.13 10.16 7.18
N GLY A 286 -2.29 8.95 6.64
CA GLY A 286 -3.57 8.27 6.48
C GLY A 286 -3.91 7.34 7.65
N ILE A 287 -4.96 6.53 7.50
CA ILE A 287 -5.34 5.53 8.52
C ILE A 287 -4.39 4.32 8.57
N ASP A 288 -3.66 4.11 7.46
CA ASP A 288 -2.85 2.92 7.13
C ASP A 288 -1.60 3.24 6.28
N ARG A 289 -1.23 4.53 6.15
CA ARG A 289 -0.11 4.93 5.28
C ARG A 289 0.51 6.26 5.66
N VAL A 290 1.77 6.41 5.31
CA VAL A 290 2.54 7.67 5.31
C VAL A 290 2.82 8.03 3.86
N ILE A 291 2.64 9.30 3.51
CA ILE A 291 3.05 9.84 2.22
C ILE A 291 4.04 10.97 2.49
N ASP A 292 5.29 10.75 2.10
CA ASP A 292 6.35 11.74 2.23
C ASP A 292 6.70 12.34 0.88
N GLU A 293 6.86 13.65 0.90
CA GLU A 293 7.52 14.41 -0.15
C GLU A 293 8.84 14.94 0.41
N PHE A 294 9.95 14.60 -0.22
CA PHE A 294 11.28 14.97 0.28
C PHE A 294 12.26 15.24 -0.86
N VAL A 295 13.32 16.01 -0.60
CA VAL A 295 14.44 16.13 -1.54
C VAL A 295 15.50 15.12 -1.14
N PHE A 296 15.81 14.21 -2.05
CA PHE A 296 16.94 13.29 -1.91
C PHE A 296 18.18 13.94 -2.51
N SER A 297 19.24 14.09 -1.71
CA SER A 297 20.50 14.66 -2.17
C SER A 297 21.67 13.72 -1.92
N PHE A 298 22.60 13.65 -2.87
CA PHE A 298 23.80 12.81 -2.78
C PHE A 298 24.83 13.24 -3.81
N THR A 299 26.10 12.98 -3.56
CA THR A 299 27.15 13.04 -4.59
C THR A 299 27.26 11.68 -5.25
N HIS A 300 27.22 11.63 -6.59
CA HIS A 300 27.36 10.38 -7.35
C HIS A 300 28.84 9.92 -7.40
N ASP A 301 29.41 9.61 -6.23
CA ASP A 301 30.81 9.23 -5.98
C ASP A 301 31.05 7.71 -6.08
N ARG A 302 29.98 6.93 -6.18
CA ARG A 302 29.94 5.47 -6.29
C ARG A 302 28.74 5.05 -7.11
N GLU A 303 28.68 3.78 -7.50
CA GLU A 303 27.50 3.21 -8.15
C GLU A 303 26.32 3.18 -7.16
N VAL A 304 25.20 3.79 -7.55
CA VAL A 304 23.94 3.81 -6.78
C VAL A 304 22.88 3.06 -7.59
N ASP A 305 23.07 1.76 -7.75
CA ASP A 305 22.32 0.92 -8.72
C ASP A 305 20.81 0.98 -8.59
N TRP A 306 20.27 1.16 -7.39
CA TRP A 306 18.83 1.25 -7.20
C TRP A 306 18.23 2.52 -7.84
N LEU A 307 19.02 3.59 -7.93
CA LEU A 307 18.64 4.91 -8.47
C LEU A 307 19.12 5.10 -9.92
N LEU A 308 20.29 4.58 -10.25
CA LEU A 308 21.00 4.74 -11.52
C LEU A 308 21.62 3.40 -11.98
N PRO A 309 20.81 2.39 -12.33
CA PRO A 309 21.33 1.06 -12.67
C PRO A 309 22.33 1.15 -13.84
N GLY A 310 23.56 0.65 -13.62
CA GLY A 310 24.60 0.56 -14.64
C GLY A 310 25.26 1.88 -15.04
N VAL A 311 25.07 2.96 -14.27
CA VAL A 311 25.73 4.25 -14.51
C VAL A 311 26.93 4.40 -13.57
N PRO A 312 28.17 4.50 -14.08
CA PRO A 312 29.34 4.72 -13.25
C PRO A 312 29.34 6.09 -12.56
N PRO A 313 30.15 6.26 -11.49
CA PRO A 313 30.25 7.52 -10.74
C PRO A 313 30.60 8.71 -11.64
N THR A 314 29.87 9.81 -11.49
CA THR A 314 30.12 11.06 -12.22
C THR A 314 30.75 12.14 -11.33
N ASN A 315 30.77 11.93 -10.01
CA ASN A 315 31.20 12.90 -8.98
C ASN A 315 30.41 14.23 -8.99
N LEU A 316 29.21 14.24 -9.58
CA LEU A 316 28.32 15.40 -9.56
C LEU A 316 27.34 15.28 -8.39
N LYS A 317 26.98 16.42 -7.81
CA LYS A 317 25.93 16.51 -6.79
C LYS A 317 24.56 16.48 -7.46
N VAL A 318 23.66 15.69 -6.90
CA VAL A 318 22.26 15.60 -7.32
C VAL A 318 21.36 16.00 -6.17
N GLU A 319 20.30 16.74 -6.49
CA GLU A 319 19.18 17.10 -5.61
C GLU A 319 17.88 16.90 -6.38
N VAL A 320 17.04 15.96 -5.95
CA VAL A 320 15.86 15.54 -6.71
C VAL A 320 14.66 15.33 -5.78
N PRO A 321 13.48 15.87 -6.13
CA PRO A 321 12.23 15.55 -5.44
C PRO A 321 11.87 14.07 -5.52
N PHE A 322 11.52 13.49 -4.37
CA PHE A 322 11.01 12.14 -4.20
C PHE A 322 9.60 12.20 -3.60
N ASN A 323 8.78 11.22 -3.98
CA ASN A 323 7.52 10.90 -3.32
C ASN A 323 7.57 9.44 -2.86
N ALA A 324 7.34 9.19 -1.58
CA ALA A 324 7.23 7.85 -1.02
C ALA A 324 5.81 7.61 -0.47
N VAL A 325 5.12 6.60 -1.00
CA VAL A 325 3.85 6.11 -0.48
C VAL A 325 4.13 4.82 0.28
N VAL A 326 4.11 4.91 1.60
CA VAL A 326 4.46 3.84 2.53
C VAL A 326 3.21 3.33 3.21
N ASN A 327 2.84 2.08 2.93
CA ASN A 327 1.67 1.45 3.52
C ASN A 327 2.04 0.58 4.72
N VAL A 328 1.29 0.75 5.79
CA VAL A 328 1.45 0.07 7.07
C VAL A 328 0.24 -0.82 7.33
N ARG A 329 0.51 -2.03 7.80
CA ARG A 329 -0.45 -2.99 8.33
C ARG A 329 -0.11 -3.22 9.78
N GLY A 330 -0.99 -2.78 10.67
CA GLY A 330 -0.72 -2.79 12.11
C GLY A 330 0.53 -1.99 12.48
N ASP A 331 1.59 -2.67 12.93
CA ASP A 331 2.89 -2.08 13.27
C ASP A 331 4.02 -2.38 12.28
N ARG A 332 3.67 -2.69 11.01
CA ARG A 332 4.65 -3.06 9.99
C ARG A 332 4.37 -2.47 8.64
N LEU A 333 5.43 -2.19 7.92
CA LEU A 333 5.34 -1.89 6.50
C LEU A 333 5.01 -3.16 5.73
N TYR A 334 4.09 -3.05 4.77
CA TYR A 334 3.85 -4.13 3.82
C TYR A 334 4.10 -3.74 2.38
N HIS A 335 4.11 -2.44 2.09
CA HIS A 335 4.19 -1.98 0.73
C HIS A 335 4.78 -0.56 0.65
N GLU A 336 5.71 -0.35 -0.28
CA GLU A 336 6.29 0.96 -0.59
C GLU A 336 6.34 1.21 -2.09
N HIS A 337 5.85 2.37 -2.49
CA HIS A 337 6.02 2.92 -3.82
C HIS A 337 6.78 4.23 -3.72
N ILE A 338 7.99 4.26 -4.28
CA ILE A 338 8.86 5.44 -4.28
C ILE A 338 9.06 5.89 -5.72
N SER A 339 8.82 7.16 -5.98
CA SER A 339 8.96 7.76 -7.31
C SER A 339 9.76 9.04 -7.26
N TRP A 340 10.45 9.31 -8.36
CA TRP A 340 11.17 10.56 -8.64
C TRP A 340 11.22 10.76 -10.15
N ASP A 341 11.68 11.92 -10.62
CA ASP A 341 11.91 12.15 -12.04
C ASP A 341 13.32 11.71 -12.46
N GLN A 342 13.42 10.58 -13.16
CA GLN A 342 14.69 10.08 -13.70
C GLN A 342 15.31 11.05 -14.72
N GLY A 343 14.49 11.81 -15.44
CA GLY A 343 14.96 12.84 -16.37
C GLY A 343 15.79 13.90 -15.63
N SER A 344 15.25 14.45 -14.53
CA SER A 344 15.96 15.42 -13.69
C SER A 344 17.28 14.87 -13.13
N VAL A 345 17.32 13.61 -12.71
CA VAL A 345 18.56 12.98 -12.24
C VAL A 345 19.60 12.94 -13.35
N LEU A 346 19.25 12.38 -14.52
CA LEU A 346 20.17 12.27 -15.66
C LEU A 346 20.62 13.65 -16.18
N ARG A 347 19.74 14.66 -16.12
CA ARG A 347 20.06 16.04 -16.47
C ARG A 347 21.12 16.64 -15.56
N GLN A 348 20.99 16.46 -14.24
CA GLN A 348 21.97 16.94 -13.26
C GLN A 348 23.32 16.23 -13.39
N LEU A 349 23.32 14.97 -13.82
CA LEU A 349 24.54 14.19 -14.05
C LEU A 349 25.20 14.47 -15.41
N GLY A 350 24.65 15.36 -16.24
CA GLY A 350 25.17 15.66 -17.58
C GLY A 350 24.97 14.51 -18.58
N LEU A 351 24.09 13.56 -18.29
CA LEU A 351 23.84 12.37 -19.10
C LEU A 351 22.61 12.50 -20.00
N LEU A 352 21.77 13.52 -19.78
CA LEU A 352 20.64 13.85 -20.64
C LEU A 352 20.94 15.11 -21.49
N PRO A 353 21.11 14.97 -22.82
CA PRO A 353 21.27 16.10 -23.73
C PRO A 353 20.14 17.10 -23.62
N GLU A 354 20.44 18.39 -23.83
CA GLU A 354 19.42 19.45 -23.78
C GLU A 354 18.45 19.39 -24.95
N TYR A 355 18.92 18.87 -26.08
CA TYR A 355 18.17 18.76 -27.31
C TYR A 355 18.24 17.32 -27.80
N LEU A 356 17.10 16.77 -28.19
CA LEU A 356 17.00 15.45 -28.79
C LEU A 356 16.41 15.55 -30.20
N PRO A 357 16.74 14.60 -31.10
CA PRO A 357 16.18 14.58 -32.44
C PRO A 357 14.65 14.54 -32.43
N PHE A 358 14.03 15.30 -33.32
CA PHE A 358 12.60 15.27 -33.61
C PHE A 358 12.40 14.71 -35.04
N PRO A 359 12.12 13.40 -35.21
CA PRO A 359 12.11 12.76 -36.52
C PRO A 359 10.80 12.95 -37.32
N TYR A 360 9.85 13.71 -36.77
CA TYR A 360 8.51 13.86 -37.33
C TYR A 360 8.37 15.18 -38.10
N ALA A 361 7.37 15.26 -38.98
CA ALA A 361 7.00 16.52 -39.61
C ALA A 361 6.37 17.46 -38.57
N LEU A 362 6.59 18.77 -38.75
CA LEU A 362 5.94 19.79 -37.93
C LEU A 362 4.44 19.88 -38.27
N PRO A 363 3.59 20.49 -37.40
CA PRO A 363 2.15 20.59 -37.63
C PRO A 363 1.74 21.26 -38.95
N ASP A 364 2.59 22.13 -39.49
CA ASP A 364 2.41 22.80 -40.80
C ASP A 364 2.91 21.97 -42.00
N GLY A 365 3.36 20.74 -41.75
CA GLY A 365 3.87 19.80 -42.75
C GLY A 365 5.36 19.98 -43.07
N GLN A 366 6.06 20.95 -42.46
CA GLN A 366 7.49 21.13 -42.69
C GLN A 366 8.29 19.90 -42.24
N ARG A 367 9.33 19.58 -43.03
CA ARG A 367 10.31 18.53 -42.77
C ARG A 367 11.71 19.12 -42.81
N PRO A 368 12.70 18.48 -42.15
CA PRO A 368 14.08 18.93 -42.26
C PRO A 368 14.52 18.95 -43.74
N GLY A 369 15.22 20.00 -44.15
CA GLY A 369 15.84 20.07 -45.47
C GLY A 369 17.03 19.11 -45.59
N SER A 370 17.52 18.89 -46.81
CA SER A 370 18.69 18.04 -47.06
C SER A 370 19.89 18.49 -46.21
N GLY A 371 20.49 17.55 -45.45
CA GLY A 371 21.61 17.82 -44.55
C GLY A 371 21.27 18.56 -43.26
N THR A 372 19.98 18.60 -42.86
CA THR A 372 19.53 19.18 -41.59
C THR A 372 18.64 18.22 -40.81
N SER A 373 18.52 18.44 -39.51
CA SER A 373 17.62 17.73 -38.59
C SER A 373 16.84 18.72 -37.74
N PHE A 374 15.64 18.32 -37.33
CA PHE A 374 14.94 19.02 -36.25
C PHE A 374 15.35 18.44 -34.91
N GLU A 375 15.48 19.31 -33.93
CA GLU A 375 15.67 18.94 -32.54
C GLU A 375 14.67 19.70 -31.67
N TYR A 376 14.14 19.03 -30.65
CA TYR A 376 13.34 19.68 -29.62
C TYR A 376 14.16 19.81 -28.35
N ARG A 377 13.96 20.92 -27.62
CA ARG A 377 14.51 21.03 -26.26
C ARG A 377 13.77 20.06 -25.35
N VAL A 378 14.50 19.20 -24.67
CA VAL A 378 13.92 18.17 -23.80
C VAL A 378 13.17 18.87 -22.64
N PRO A 379 11.88 18.58 -22.41
CA PRO A 379 11.08 19.24 -21.38
C PRO A 379 11.38 18.67 -19.99
N VAL A 380 12.63 18.80 -19.55
CA VAL A 380 13.15 18.26 -18.29
C VAL A 380 13.99 19.33 -17.60
N ALA A 381 13.64 19.66 -16.35
CA ALA A 381 14.47 20.48 -15.46
C ALA A 381 15.47 19.60 -14.71
N GLY A 382 16.54 20.18 -14.17
CA GLY A 382 17.47 19.51 -13.27
C GLY A 382 17.17 19.87 -11.81
N LYS A 383 18.17 20.44 -11.13
CA LYS A 383 18.11 20.85 -9.72
C LYS A 383 17.03 21.91 -9.44
N GLU A 384 16.63 22.65 -10.46
CA GLU A 384 15.56 23.66 -10.41
C GLU A 384 14.25 23.09 -9.83
N THR A 385 13.98 21.80 -10.07
CA THR A 385 12.81 21.11 -9.51
C THR A 385 12.80 21.08 -7.98
N ALA A 386 13.95 20.76 -7.37
CA ALA A 386 14.12 20.75 -5.92
C ALA A 386 14.06 22.17 -5.34
N GLU A 387 14.68 23.16 -6.01
CA GLU A 387 14.64 24.56 -5.58
C GLU A 387 13.22 25.14 -5.58
N LYS A 388 12.43 24.84 -6.63
CA LYS A 388 11.04 25.28 -6.75
C LYS A 388 10.12 24.60 -5.73
N MET A 389 10.42 23.34 -5.36
CA MET A 389 9.71 22.60 -4.34
C MET A 389 9.96 23.16 -2.93
N ARG A 390 11.22 23.51 -2.60
CA ARG A 390 11.59 24.13 -1.33
C ARG A 390 11.02 25.54 -1.17
N ASP A 391 11.17 26.37 -2.20
CA ASP A 391 10.65 27.72 -2.23
C ASP A 391 9.87 27.95 -3.52
N ARG A 392 8.55 28.10 -3.37
CA ARG A 392 7.64 28.39 -4.48
C ARG A 392 8.01 29.66 -5.27
N ASN A 393 8.82 30.57 -4.72
CA ASN A 393 9.24 31.82 -5.34
C ASN A 393 10.66 31.78 -5.93
N SER A 394 11.41 30.68 -5.78
CA SER A 394 12.81 30.60 -6.22
C SER A 394 13.00 30.79 -7.72
N LEU A 395 12.07 30.24 -8.51
CA LEU A 395 12.08 30.29 -9.97
C LEU A 395 10.69 30.64 -10.50
N PRO A 396 10.56 31.36 -11.63
CA PRO A 396 9.26 31.63 -12.24
C PRO A 396 8.62 30.34 -12.79
N SER A 397 7.29 30.29 -12.73
CA SER A 397 6.53 29.20 -13.38
C SER A 397 6.46 29.44 -14.89
N ASN A 398 6.24 28.37 -15.67
CA ASN A 398 5.92 28.39 -17.11
C ASN A 398 7.07 28.69 -18.10
N GLU A 399 8.32 28.85 -17.67
CA GLU A 399 9.45 29.09 -18.60
C GLU A 399 9.63 27.98 -19.65
N MET A 400 9.30 26.72 -19.31
CA MET A 400 9.38 25.61 -20.26
C MET A 400 8.39 25.72 -21.43
N PHE A 401 7.33 26.53 -21.33
CA PHE A 401 6.41 26.73 -22.46
C PHE A 401 7.05 27.52 -23.61
N GLU A 402 8.17 28.20 -23.37
CA GLU A 402 8.96 28.87 -24.41
C GLU A 402 9.87 27.91 -25.18
N PHE A 403 9.90 26.61 -24.83
CA PHE A 403 10.74 25.63 -25.51
C PHE A 403 10.23 25.40 -26.93
N GLY A 404 11.16 25.45 -27.89
CA GLY A 404 10.85 25.33 -29.31
C GLY A 404 11.69 24.27 -30.02
N ILE A 405 11.24 23.94 -31.24
CA ILE A 405 12.03 23.18 -32.21
C ILE A 405 13.11 24.08 -32.78
N ARG A 406 14.33 23.55 -32.93
CA ARG A 406 15.41 24.17 -33.69
C ARG A 406 15.80 23.31 -34.89
N VAL A 407 16.36 23.96 -35.90
CA VAL A 407 16.98 23.28 -37.05
C VAL A 407 18.49 23.21 -36.82
N THR A 408 19.06 22.01 -36.86
CA THR A 408 20.50 21.78 -36.76
C THR A 408 21.03 21.19 -38.07
N LYS A 409 22.30 21.45 -38.40
CA LYS A 409 22.95 20.73 -39.50
C LYS A 409 23.21 19.31 -39.04
N THR A 410 22.95 18.33 -39.92
CA THR A 410 23.35 16.95 -39.66
C THR A 410 24.88 16.95 -39.62
N GLN A 411 25.46 16.83 -38.42
CA GLN A 411 26.87 16.47 -38.32
C GLN A 411 26.98 15.03 -38.80
N ASP A 412 27.89 14.75 -39.73
CA ASP A 412 28.32 13.39 -40.02
C ASP A 412 28.76 12.79 -38.69
N ARG A 413 27.89 11.98 -38.08
CA ARG A 413 28.28 11.14 -36.96
C ARG A 413 29.11 10.05 -37.62
N ASP A 414 30.42 10.25 -37.63
CA ASP A 414 31.40 9.24 -38.01
C ASP A 414 31.05 7.90 -37.34
N GLU A 415 31.18 6.84 -38.13
CA GLU A 415 30.82 5.44 -37.90
C GLU A 415 31.22 4.84 -36.55
#